data_AF-A0A1S8C632-F1
#
_entry.id   AF-A0A1S8C632-F1
#
_cell.length_a   1.000
_cell.length_b   1.000
_cell.length_c   1.000
_cell.angle_alpha   90.00
_cell.angle_beta   90.00
_cell.angle_gamma   90.00
#
_symmetry.space_group_name_H-M   'P 1'
#
loop_
_entity.id
_entity.type
_entity.pdbx_description
1 polymer ?
#
loop_
_entity_poly.entity_id
_entity_poly.type
_entity_poly.pdbx_seq_one_letter_code
_entity_poly.pdbx_strand_id
1 'polypeptide(L)'
;MPFVHATAAGLDAEVPDQPVAREPGGFCSRQERAVEDGVLQATYVHRAPFQLLLRLTPPDGAGTTVLTLLQPEDADSTRVYTCLFLAGADGRPVPAEVVAAEVAAEQAALVEDLRLVAGTATTGLPLLLRDELHVRSDRLGV
;
A
#
# COMPACT_ATOMS: atom_id res chain seq x y z
N MET A 1 4.59 7.27 3.35
CA MET A 1 4.75 8.06 2.12
C MET A 1 5.81 9.15 2.27
N PRO A 2 5.67 10.27 3.03
CA PRO A 2 6.64 11.37 2.94
C PRO A 2 8.04 11.08 3.49
N PHE A 3 8.16 10.16 4.45
CA PHE A 3 9.43 9.86 5.12
C PHE A 3 10.13 8.61 4.60
N VAL A 4 9.36 7.62 4.13
CA VAL A 4 9.88 6.30 3.69
C VAL A 4 10.05 6.27 2.18
N HIS A 5 9.03 6.72 1.45
CA HIS A 5 9.02 6.80 -0.01
C HIS A 5 8.98 8.27 -0.43
N ALA A 6 9.98 9.06 -0.01
CA ALA A 6 10.00 10.51 -0.18
C ALA A 6 9.90 10.96 -1.65
N THR A 7 10.32 10.10 -2.59
CA THR A 7 10.21 10.34 -4.03
C THR A 7 8.82 10.04 -4.59
N ALA A 8 7.99 9.28 -3.88
CA ALA A 8 6.62 8.90 -4.28
C ALA A 8 5.53 9.74 -3.59
N ALA A 9 5.89 10.52 -2.58
CA ALA A 9 4.96 11.38 -1.85
C ALA A 9 5.02 12.83 -2.35
N GLY A 10 3.86 13.45 -2.55
CA GLY A 10 3.77 14.90 -2.75
C GLY A 10 4.29 15.68 -1.53
N LEU A 11 4.59 16.97 -1.72
CA LEU A 11 5.17 17.86 -0.70
C LEU A 11 4.24 18.15 0.50
N ASP A 12 2.96 17.80 0.43
CA ASP A 12 2.04 17.88 1.55
C ASP A 12 2.12 16.61 2.42
N ALA A 13 2.64 16.78 3.63
CA ALA A 13 2.93 15.71 4.58
C ALA A 13 1.73 15.28 5.44
N GLU A 14 0.59 15.97 5.36
CA GLU A 14 -0.61 15.62 6.13
C GLU A 14 -1.32 14.41 5.52
N VAL A 15 -1.48 13.36 6.33
CA VAL A 15 -2.32 12.21 5.98
C VAL A 15 -3.70 12.46 6.57
N PRO A 16 -4.74 12.68 5.74
CA PRO A 16 -6.09 12.93 6.24
C PRO A 16 -6.67 11.69 6.90
N ASP A 17 -7.74 11.87 7.69
CA ASP A 17 -8.50 10.74 8.24
C ASP A 17 -8.99 9.83 7.12
N GLN A 18 -8.71 8.53 7.24
CA GLN A 18 -8.92 7.57 6.17
C GLN A 18 -10.26 6.87 6.40
N PRO A 19 -11.26 7.05 5.52
CA PRO A 19 -12.57 6.41 5.72
C PRO A 19 -12.41 4.89 5.65
N VAL A 20 -12.96 4.18 6.64
CA VAL A 20 -12.91 2.71 6.72
C VAL A 20 -14.32 2.16 6.70
N ALA A 21 -14.61 1.29 5.74
CA ALA A 21 -15.83 0.51 5.67
C ALA A 21 -15.53 -0.95 5.98
N ARG A 22 -16.20 -1.52 6.99
CA ARG A 22 -16.06 -2.94 7.35
C ARG A 22 -16.79 -3.82 6.35
N GLU A 23 -16.20 -4.97 6.03
CA GLU A 23 -16.74 -5.95 5.09
C GLU A 23 -16.53 -7.37 5.65
N PRO A 24 -17.28 -8.39 5.19
CA PRO A 24 -16.99 -9.77 5.54
C PRO A 24 -15.54 -10.14 5.22
N GLY A 25 -14.80 -10.58 6.24
CA GLY A 25 -13.40 -10.98 6.10
C GLY A 25 -12.39 -9.84 6.07
N GLY A 26 -12.78 -8.58 6.32
CA GLY A 26 -11.83 -7.46 6.45
C GLY A 26 -12.47 -6.08 6.36
N PHE A 27 -11.84 -5.17 5.63
CA PHE A 27 -12.32 -3.80 5.45
C PHE A 27 -11.78 -3.19 4.16
N CYS A 28 -12.36 -2.07 3.74
CA CYS A 28 -11.85 -1.28 2.64
C CYS A 28 -11.77 0.22 2.99
N SER A 29 -10.92 0.93 2.27
CA SER A 29 -10.79 2.38 2.32
C SER A 29 -10.65 2.93 0.90
N ARG A 30 -11.38 4.01 0.62
CA ARG A 30 -11.31 4.72 -0.66
C ARG A 30 -10.82 6.12 -0.38
N GLN A 31 -9.78 6.52 -1.10
CA GLN A 31 -9.08 7.78 -0.92
C GLN A 31 -8.93 8.46 -2.27
N GLU A 32 -9.05 9.78 -2.24
CA GLU A 32 -8.79 10.65 -3.39
C GLU A 32 -7.54 11.47 -3.08
N ARG A 33 -6.60 11.53 -4.02
CA ARG A 33 -5.38 12.33 -3.89
C ARG A 33 -5.28 13.27 -5.07
N ALA A 34 -5.10 14.55 -4.80
CA ALA A 34 -4.78 15.51 -5.85
C ALA A 34 -3.40 15.18 -6.44
N VAL A 35 -3.33 15.15 -7.77
CA VAL A 35 -2.10 15.01 -8.57
C VAL A 35 -2.11 16.10 -9.63
N GLU A 36 -0.98 16.34 -10.30
CA GLU A 36 -0.84 17.44 -11.27
C GLU A 36 -1.94 17.44 -12.34
N ASP A 37 -2.27 16.26 -12.86
CA ASP A 37 -3.25 16.07 -13.95
C ASP A 37 -4.66 15.68 -13.48
N GLY A 38 -4.98 15.85 -12.19
CA GLY A 38 -6.34 15.61 -11.67
C GLY A 38 -6.39 14.90 -10.32
N VAL A 39 -7.20 13.84 -10.22
CA VAL A 39 -7.39 13.06 -8.99
C VAL A 39 -6.99 11.61 -9.19
N LEU A 40 -6.03 11.15 -8.39
CA LEU A 40 -5.71 9.74 -8.23
C LEU A 40 -6.69 9.10 -7.24
N GLN A 41 -7.38 8.07 -7.69
CA GLN A 41 -8.26 7.26 -6.84
C GLN A 41 -7.47 6.07 -6.31
N ALA A 42 -7.37 5.96 -4.97
CA ALA A 42 -6.71 4.84 -4.30
C ALA A 42 -7.73 4.05 -3.47
N THR A 43 -7.85 2.76 -3.75
CA THR A 43 -8.69 1.83 -2.97
C THR A 43 -7.83 0.78 -2.30
N TYR A 44 -7.90 0.72 -0.98
CA TYR A 44 -7.28 -0.30 -0.15
C TYR A 44 -8.34 -1.32 0.24
N VAL A 45 -8.05 -2.60 0.04
CA VAL A 45 -8.90 -3.71 0.46
C VAL A 45 -8.05 -4.65 1.30
N HIS A 46 -8.34 -4.69 2.60
CA HIS A 46 -7.70 -5.59 3.54
C HIS A 46 -8.57 -6.82 3.72
N ARG A 47 -7.94 -8.00 3.65
CA ARG A 47 -8.57 -9.28 3.98
C ARG A 47 -7.72 -10.03 5.00
N ALA A 48 -8.39 -10.53 6.03
CA ALA A 48 -7.76 -11.34 7.04
C ALA A 48 -7.29 -12.69 6.45
N PRO A 49 -6.15 -13.24 6.89
CA PRO A 49 -5.29 -12.66 7.93
C PRO A 49 -4.30 -11.61 7.40
N PHE A 50 -3.72 -11.79 6.20
CA PHE A 50 -2.58 -10.98 5.75
C PHE A 50 -2.59 -10.69 4.25
N GLN A 51 -3.69 -10.12 3.76
CA GLN A 51 -3.83 -9.78 2.34
C GLN A 51 -4.21 -8.31 2.20
N LEU A 52 -3.48 -7.61 1.34
CA LEU A 52 -3.77 -6.23 0.95
C LEU A 52 -3.86 -6.14 -0.56
N LEU A 53 -4.99 -5.65 -1.07
CA LEU A 53 -5.13 -5.22 -2.45
C LEU A 53 -5.19 -3.70 -2.48
N LEU A 54 -4.24 -3.08 -3.16
CA LEU A 54 -4.24 -1.67 -3.50
C LEU A 54 -4.62 -1.52 -4.97
N ARG A 55 -5.66 -0.73 -5.25
CA ARG A 55 -6.01 -0.29 -6.61
C ARG A 55 -5.76 1.20 -6.74
N LEU A 56 -4.97 1.56 -7.74
CA LEU A 56 -4.67 2.93 -8.15
C LEU A 56 -5.33 3.16 -9.51
N THR A 57 -6.16 4.19 -9.60
CA THR A 57 -6.75 4.64 -10.86
C THR A 57 -6.39 6.11 -11.05
N PRO A 58 -5.35 6.41 -11.85
CA PRO A 58 -4.99 7.77 -12.21
C PRO A 58 -6.06 8.42 -13.11
N PRO A 59 -5.99 9.74 -13.32
CA PRO A 59 -6.96 10.49 -14.14
C PRO A 59 -7.07 10.00 -15.59
N ASP A 60 -5.98 9.48 -16.15
CA ASP A 60 -5.90 8.95 -17.51
C ASP A 60 -6.55 7.55 -17.67
N GLY A 61 -6.98 6.94 -16.56
CA GLY A 61 -7.63 5.63 -16.53
C GLY A 61 -6.68 4.42 -16.60
N ALA A 62 -5.36 4.63 -16.63
CA ALA A 62 -4.37 3.54 -16.62
C ALA A 62 -4.26 2.91 -15.22
N GLY A 63 -5.05 1.87 -14.96
CA GLY A 63 -5.16 1.27 -13.63
C GLY A 63 -3.96 0.39 -13.24
N THR A 64 -3.50 0.54 -12.00
CA THR A 64 -2.55 -0.36 -11.35
C THR A 64 -3.23 -1.06 -10.18
N THR A 65 -3.09 -2.38 -10.09
CA THR A 65 -3.50 -3.14 -8.90
C THR A 65 -2.31 -3.90 -8.34
N VAL A 66 -2.00 -3.66 -7.07
CA VAL A 66 -0.97 -4.34 -6.29
C VAL A 66 -1.64 -5.26 -5.29
N LEU A 67 -1.32 -6.55 -5.33
CA LEU A 67 -1.73 -7.52 -4.32
C LEU A 67 -0.50 -7.92 -3.50
N THR A 68 -0.54 -7.61 -2.21
CA THR A 68 0.48 -8.01 -1.24
C THR A 68 -0.07 -9.08 -0.32
N LEU A 69 0.64 -10.21 -0.24
CA LEU A 69 0.33 -11.32 0.66
C LEU A 69 1.51 -11.53 1.60
N LEU A 70 1.23 -11.61 2.90
CA LEU A 70 2.24 -11.98 3.89
C LEU A 70 1.95 -13.40 4.36
N GLN A 71 2.90 -14.30 4.14
CA GLN A 71 2.83 -15.67 4.62
C GLN A 71 3.80 -15.81 5.80
N PRO A 72 3.30 -15.97 7.04
CA PRO A 72 4.15 -16.34 8.16
C PRO A 72 4.86 -17.65 7.86
N GLU A 73 6.19 -17.67 8.01
CA GLU A 73 7.01 -18.88 7.89
C GLU A 73 7.34 -19.44 9.28
N ASP A 74 7.63 -18.55 10.23
CA ASP A 74 7.87 -18.83 11.65
C ASP A 74 7.42 -17.62 12.50
N ALA A 75 7.69 -17.66 13.81
CA ALA A 75 7.36 -16.59 14.76
C ALA A 75 8.06 -15.25 14.45
N ASP A 76 9.19 -15.26 13.75
CA ASP A 76 10.01 -14.09 13.43
C ASP A 76 10.32 -13.94 11.93
N SER A 77 9.67 -14.74 11.07
CA SER A 77 9.92 -14.72 9.63
C SER A 77 8.63 -14.73 8.81
N THR A 78 8.65 -14.00 7.71
CA THR A 78 7.51 -13.82 6.82
C THR A 78 8.00 -13.78 5.38
N ARG A 79 7.33 -14.55 4.52
CA ARG A 79 7.48 -14.45 3.08
C ARG A 79 6.48 -13.45 2.52
N VAL A 80 6.99 -12.47 1.78
CA VAL A 80 6.20 -11.43 1.12
C VAL A 80 6.02 -11.78 -0.34
N TYR A 81 4.78 -11.81 -0.82
CA TYR A 81 4.46 -11.92 -2.24
C TYR A 81 3.82 -10.61 -2.70
N THR A 82 4.32 -10.06 -3.80
CA THR A 82 3.75 -8.89 -4.47
C THR A 82 3.40 -9.26 -5.90
N CYS A 83 2.12 -9.11 -6.26
CA CYS A 83 1.62 -9.34 -7.61
C CYS A 83 1.10 -8.02 -8.20
N LEU A 84 1.58 -7.67 -9.39
CA LEU A 84 1.18 -6.48 -10.12
C LEU A 84 0.26 -6.82 -11.28
N PHE A 85 -0.86 -6.13 -11.36
CA PHE A 85 -1.79 -6.17 -12.49
C PHE A 85 -1.89 -4.75 -13.06
N LEU A 86 -1.41 -4.59 -14.29
CA LEU A 86 -1.35 -3.30 -14.97
C LEU A 86 -2.36 -3.28 -16.12
N ALA A 87 -3.14 -2.22 -16.21
CA ALA A 87 -4.08 -1.96 -17.28
C ALA A 87 -3.74 -0.63 -17.94
N GLY A 88 -3.52 -0.64 -19.25
CA GLY A 88 -3.34 0.61 -20.00
C GLY A 88 -4.67 1.36 -20.13
N ALA A 89 -4.58 2.67 -20.41
CA ALA A 89 -5.73 3.50 -20.70
C ALA A 89 -6.59 2.86 -21.82
N ASP A 90 -7.91 2.93 -21.68
CA ASP A 90 -8.89 2.35 -22.61
C ASP A 90 -8.69 0.85 -22.92
N GLY A 91 -8.10 0.10 -21.98
CA GLY A 91 -7.86 -1.35 -22.14
C GLY A 91 -6.71 -1.67 -23.11
N ARG A 92 -5.87 -0.69 -23.45
CA ARG A 92 -4.67 -0.93 -24.26
C ARG A 92 -3.66 -1.81 -23.50
N PRO A 93 -2.89 -2.63 -24.22
CA PRO A 93 -1.82 -3.40 -23.60
C PRO A 93 -0.76 -2.47 -23.01
N VAL A 94 -0.21 -2.85 -21.87
CA VAL A 94 0.87 -2.11 -21.22
C VAL A 94 2.21 -2.50 -21.88
N PRO A 95 3.03 -1.53 -22.33
CA PRO A 95 4.34 -1.82 -22.93
C PRO A 95 5.27 -2.53 -21.95
N ALA A 96 6.16 -3.40 -22.46
CA ALA A 96 7.02 -4.24 -21.62
C ALA A 96 8.00 -3.42 -20.77
N GLU A 97 8.47 -2.29 -21.29
CA GLU A 97 9.32 -1.34 -20.59
C GLU A 97 8.60 -0.65 -19.43
N VAL A 98 7.29 -0.40 -19.57
CA VAL A 98 6.45 0.13 -18.48
C VAL A 98 6.27 -0.95 -17.43
N VAL A 99 5.96 -2.19 -17.81
CA VAL A 99 5.87 -3.32 -16.88
C VAL A 99 7.18 -3.46 -16.07
N ALA A 100 8.33 -3.40 -16.73
CA ALA A 100 9.63 -3.50 -16.07
C ALA A 100 9.90 -2.34 -15.10
N ALA A 101 9.50 -1.12 -15.47
CA ALA A 101 9.64 0.06 -14.62
C ALA A 101 8.75 -0.04 -13.36
N GLU A 102 7.49 -0.45 -13.51
CA GLU A 102 6.57 -0.64 -12.39
C GLU A 102 7.06 -1.74 -11.42
N VAL A 103 7.55 -2.87 -11.96
CA VAL A 103 8.16 -3.93 -11.14
C VAL A 103 9.37 -3.42 -10.36
N ALA A 104 10.24 -2.64 -11.01
CA ALA A 104 11.42 -2.07 -10.36
C ALA A 104 11.05 -1.05 -9.26
N ALA A 105 10.02 -0.22 -9.50
CA ALA A 105 9.52 0.74 -8.51
C ALA A 105 8.97 0.04 -7.26
N GLU A 106 8.16 -1.00 -7.46
CA GLU A 106 7.59 -1.80 -6.35
C GLU A 106 8.66 -2.58 -5.58
N GLN A 107 9.68 -3.09 -6.27
CA GLN A 107 10.83 -3.70 -5.62
C GLN A 107 11.61 -2.67 -4.79
N ALA A 108 11.81 -1.45 -5.29
CA ALA A 108 12.50 -0.39 -4.56
C ALA A 108 11.70 0.01 -3.31
N ALA A 109 10.39 0.19 -3.42
CA ALA A 109 9.51 0.49 -2.29
C ALA A 109 9.57 -0.59 -1.22
N LEU A 110 9.47 -1.87 -1.60
CA LEU A 110 9.58 -2.98 -0.65
C LEU A 110 10.93 -2.99 0.08
N VAL A 111 12.02 -2.69 -0.62
CA VAL A 111 13.36 -2.61 -0.01
C VAL A 111 13.45 -1.46 1.00
N GLU A 112 12.83 -0.32 0.72
CA GLU A 112 12.75 0.80 1.67
C GLU A 112 11.97 0.42 2.93
N ASP A 113 10.81 -0.22 2.76
CA ASP A 113 9.99 -0.70 3.87
C ASP A 113 10.73 -1.73 4.74
N LEU A 114 11.42 -2.69 4.12
CA LEU A 114 12.20 -3.70 4.84
C LEU A 114 13.34 -3.08 5.65
N ARG A 115 13.99 -2.02 5.12
CA ARG A 115 15.03 -1.29 5.88
C ARG A 115 14.44 -0.59 7.10
N LEU A 116 13.25 0.00 6.97
CA LEU A 116 12.56 0.63 8.09
C LEU A 116 12.18 -0.39 9.15
N VAL A 117 11.55 -1.50 8.74
CA VAL A 117 11.10 -2.56 9.65
C VAL A 117 12.28 -3.19 10.39
N ALA A 118 13.41 -3.43 9.70
CA ALA A 118 14.63 -3.96 10.32
C ALA A 118 15.23 -3.03 11.40
N GLY A 119 14.90 -1.75 11.38
CA GLY A 119 15.30 -0.78 12.41
C GLY A 119 14.37 -0.76 13.64
N THR A 120 13.23 -1.44 13.60
CA THR A 120 12.30 -1.49 14.72
C THR A 120 12.71 -2.58 15.72
N ALA A 121 12.54 -2.33 17.02
CA ALA A 121 12.97 -3.24 18.09
C ALA A 121 11.96 -4.38 18.37
N THR A 122 10.92 -4.53 17.55
CA THR A 122 9.84 -5.51 17.76
C THR A 122 9.86 -6.59 16.69
N THR A 123 9.65 -7.84 17.09
CA THR A 123 9.53 -9.00 16.18
C THR A 123 8.08 -9.37 15.88
N GLY A 124 7.12 -8.54 16.30
CA GLY A 124 5.70 -8.81 16.10
C GLY A 124 4.80 -7.61 16.32
N LEU A 125 3.52 -7.79 16.00
CA LEU A 125 2.50 -6.77 16.23
C LEU A 125 2.20 -6.69 17.74
N PRO A 126 2.27 -5.50 18.35
CA PRO A 126 1.80 -5.31 19.71
C PRO A 126 0.28 -5.53 19.76
N LEU A 127 -0.14 -6.60 20.44
CA LEU A 127 -1.54 -7.00 20.49
C LEU A 127 -2.33 -6.26 21.59
N LEU A 128 -1.66 -5.46 22.42
CA LEU A 128 -2.30 -4.64 23.44
C LEU A 128 -2.31 -3.18 23.00
N LEU A 129 -3.49 -2.55 23.02
CA LEU A 129 -3.69 -1.14 22.65
C LEU A 129 -2.85 -0.12 23.45
N ARG A 130 -2.22 -0.55 24.55
CA ARG A 130 -1.36 0.31 25.38
C ARG A 130 0.11 0.26 24.98
N ASP A 131 0.48 -0.71 24.15
CA ASP A 131 1.86 -0.93 23.72
C ASP A 131 2.23 0.05 22.59
N GLU A 132 1.23 0.64 21.92
CA GLU A 132 1.36 1.69 20.91
C GLU A 132 0.40 2.88 21.17
N LEU A 133 0.80 4.07 20.72
CA LEU A 133 -0.05 5.26 20.72
C LEU A 133 -0.57 5.50 19.29
N HIS A 134 -1.88 5.30 19.10
CA HIS A 134 -2.51 5.47 17.79
C HIS A 134 -3.09 6.88 17.60
N VAL A 135 -2.91 7.43 16.41
CA VAL A 135 -3.50 8.69 15.94
C VAL A 135 -4.50 8.44 14.82
N ARG A 136 -5.21 9.48 14.37
CA ARG A 136 -6.27 9.34 13.34
C ARG A 136 -5.77 8.75 12.02
N SER A 137 -4.52 9.05 11.65
CA SER A 137 -3.90 8.53 10.43
C SER A 137 -3.67 7.01 10.48
N ASP A 138 -3.71 6.39 11.66
CA ASP A 138 -3.40 4.96 11.83
C ASP A 138 -4.60 4.06 11.61
N ARG A 139 -5.76 4.62 11.24
CA ARG A 139 -7.06 3.93 11.21
C ARG A 139 -7.10 2.67 10.34
N LEU A 140 -6.23 2.53 9.33
CA LEU A 140 -6.11 1.28 8.55
C LEU A 140 -5.25 0.20 9.22
N GLY A 141 -4.45 0.56 10.23
CA GLY A 141 -3.59 -0.34 10.99
C GLY A 141 -4.18 -0.85 12.29
N VAL A 142 -5.37 -0.37 12.71
CA VAL A 142 -6.04 -0.70 14.00
C VAL A 142 -7.45 -1.27 13.87
#